data_AF-A0A2M7A4A7-F1
#
_entry.id   AF-A0A2M7A4A7-F1
#
_cell.length_a   1.000
_cell.length_b   1.000
_cell.length_c   1.000
_cell.angle_alpha   90.00
_cell.angle_beta   90.00
_cell.angle_gamma   90.00
#
_symmetry.space_group_name_H-M   'P 1'
#
loop_
_entity.id
_entity.type
_entity.pdbx_description
1 polymer ?
#
loop_
_entity_poly.entity_id
_entity_poly.type
_entity_poly.pdbx_seq_one_letter_code
_entity_poly.pdbx_strand_id
1 'polypeptide(L)'
;MQYSEKVMEHFRNPRNVGEIENPDGIGHVGNPICGDIMELYIKVKDNIIVDAKFKTFGCGAAIATSSMVTELVKGKTIDEALAISNKAVAEALDGLPPIKMHCSALAEEALKSAIDNYFKKQGEAKMRERVEQALAKIRPSLQADDGNVELVEVMEDGVVKVKLTGACGGCPMAQMTLKAGIGKAIKQDVPDVKRVEEV
;
A
#
# COMPACT_ATOMS: atom_id res chain seq x y z
N MET A 1 5.52 -2.63 39.53
CA MET A 1 6.22 -2.21 38.29
C MET A 1 5.20 -1.54 37.40
N GLN A 2 5.53 -0.45 36.69
CA GLN A 2 4.54 0.31 35.90
C GLN A 2 4.17 -0.40 34.58
N TYR A 3 4.99 -1.34 34.10
CA TYR A 3 4.70 -2.17 32.93
C TYR A 3 4.46 -3.63 33.32
N SER A 4 3.63 -4.32 32.54
CA SER A 4 3.41 -5.76 32.68
C SER A 4 4.67 -6.53 32.26
N GLU A 5 4.76 -7.79 32.68
CA GLU A 5 5.84 -8.68 32.24
C GLU A 5 5.83 -8.85 30.72
N LYS A 6 4.64 -8.91 30.13
CA LYS A 6 4.46 -9.06 28.68
C LYS A 6 4.98 -7.85 27.90
N VAL A 7 4.74 -6.63 28.39
CA VAL A 7 5.35 -5.42 27.81
C VAL A 7 6.86 -5.50 27.86
N MET A 8 7.41 -5.86 29.02
CA MET A 8 8.87 -5.97 29.18
C MET A 8 9.45 -7.04 28.27
N GLU A 9 8.71 -8.12 28.02
CA GLU A 9 9.14 -9.21 27.18
C GLU A 9 9.11 -8.85 25.68
N HIS A 10 8.04 -8.21 25.20
CA HIS A 10 8.01 -7.70 23.81
C HIS A 10 8.99 -6.55 23.58
N PHE A 11 9.35 -5.80 24.62
CA PHE A 11 10.42 -4.80 24.53
C PHE A 11 11.82 -5.43 24.43
N ARG A 12 12.12 -6.44 25.26
CA ARG A 12 13.44 -7.09 25.30
C ARG A 12 13.67 -8.04 24.13
N ASN A 13 12.63 -8.76 23.73
CA ASN A 13 12.67 -9.78 22.68
C ASN A 13 11.58 -9.49 21.63
N PRO A 14 11.63 -8.36 20.92
CA PRO A 14 10.58 -8.02 19.97
C PRO A 14 10.46 -9.07 18.86
N ARG A 15 9.23 -9.47 18.56
CA ARG A 15 8.88 -10.41 17.49
C ARG A 15 8.69 -9.65 16.20
N ASN A 16 9.10 -10.23 15.06
CA ASN A 16 8.83 -9.69 13.72
C ASN A 16 9.51 -8.35 13.40
N VAL A 17 10.64 -8.05 14.01
CA VAL A 17 11.44 -6.89 13.60
C VAL A 17 11.98 -7.11 12.18
N GLY A 18 11.88 -6.09 11.32
CA GLY A 18 12.48 -6.06 9.99
C GLY A 18 11.56 -5.52 8.90
N GLU A 19 11.96 -5.81 7.66
CA GLU A 19 11.24 -5.46 6.43
C GLU A 19 10.79 -6.72 5.71
N ILE A 20 9.74 -6.60 4.90
CA ILE A 20 9.32 -7.62 3.95
C ILE A 20 9.73 -7.13 2.56
N GLU A 21 10.41 -7.97 1.78
CA GLU A 21 10.67 -7.69 0.37
C GLU A 21 9.35 -7.72 -0.42
N ASN A 22 9.11 -6.69 -1.24
CA ASN A 22 7.87 -6.55 -2.03
C ASN A 22 6.59 -6.75 -1.19
N PRO A 23 6.39 -5.91 -0.17
CA PRO A 23 5.23 -6.03 0.71
C PRO A 23 3.96 -5.64 -0.04
N ASP A 24 2.87 -6.33 0.29
CA ASP A 24 1.57 -6.04 -0.32
C ASP A 24 0.94 -4.78 0.28
N GLY A 25 1.31 -4.42 1.51
CA GLY A 25 0.95 -3.15 2.15
C GLY A 25 2.07 -2.61 3.05
N ILE A 26 2.23 -1.29 3.07
CA ILE A 26 3.17 -0.58 3.95
C ILE A 26 2.45 0.57 4.64
N GLY A 27 2.53 0.62 5.97
CA GLY A 27 2.04 1.74 6.77
C GLY A 27 3.21 2.48 7.40
N HIS A 28 3.27 3.80 7.23
CA HIS A 28 4.26 4.66 7.88
C HIS A 28 3.52 5.72 8.70
N VAL A 29 3.77 5.76 10.00
CA VAL A 29 3.12 6.70 10.93
C VAL A 29 4.13 7.25 11.92
N GLY A 30 3.90 8.49 12.37
CA GLY A 30 4.74 9.12 13.38
C GLY A 30 3.90 10.00 14.31
N ASN A 31 4.29 10.06 15.57
CA ASN A 31 3.64 10.90 16.56
C ASN A 31 4.53 12.13 16.84
N PRO A 32 4.13 13.34 16.39
CA PRO A 32 4.97 14.54 16.51
C PRO A 32 5.16 15.03 17.95
N ILE A 33 4.33 14.57 18.90
CA ILE A 33 4.40 15.00 20.31
C ILE A 33 5.53 14.27 21.04
N CYS A 34 5.68 12.96 20.79
CA CYS A 34 6.68 12.14 21.47
C CYS A 34 7.86 11.72 20.59
N GLY A 35 7.75 11.90 19.26
CA GLY A 35 8.79 11.56 18.30
C GLY A 35 8.85 10.08 17.90
N ASP A 36 7.90 9.25 18.37
CA ASP A 36 7.82 7.84 17.99
C ASP A 36 7.42 7.71 16.50
N ILE A 37 8.12 6.87 15.75
CA ILE A 37 7.88 6.57 14.33
C ILE A 37 7.78 5.06 14.16
N MET A 38 6.85 4.61 13.34
CA MET A 38 6.62 3.19 13.06
C MET A 38 6.35 2.96 11.57
N GLU A 39 7.03 1.94 11.05
CA GLU A 39 6.77 1.33 9.75
C GLU A 39 6.28 -0.10 9.95
N LEU A 40 5.17 -0.44 9.31
CA LEU A 40 4.58 -1.77 9.33
C LEU A 40 4.46 -2.30 7.91
N TYR A 41 4.96 -3.51 7.69
CA TYR A 41 4.91 -4.22 6.43
C TYR A 41 3.99 -5.43 6.57
N ILE A 42 3.10 -5.63 5.61
CA ILE A 42 2.23 -6.81 5.55
C ILE A 42 2.37 -7.56 4.22
N LYS A 43 2.32 -8.88 4.29
CA LYS A 43 2.19 -9.77 3.14
C LYS A 43 0.84 -10.46 3.21
N VAL A 44 0.08 -10.43 2.12
CA VAL A 44 -1.31 -10.88 2.07
C VAL A 44 -1.46 -11.96 1.01
N LYS A 45 -2.09 -13.07 1.36
CA LYS A 45 -2.46 -14.15 0.44
C LYS A 45 -3.88 -14.58 0.74
N ASP A 46 -4.72 -14.67 -0.29
CA ASP A 46 -6.11 -15.14 -0.17
C ASP A 46 -6.90 -14.40 0.93
N ASN A 47 -6.75 -13.07 1.00
CA ASN A 47 -7.32 -12.18 2.02
C ASN A 47 -6.79 -12.38 3.46
N ILE A 48 -5.71 -13.14 3.65
CA ILE A 48 -5.09 -13.43 4.95
C ILE A 48 -3.70 -12.81 5.04
N ILE A 49 -3.37 -12.15 6.16
CA ILE A 49 -2.03 -11.63 6.44
C ILE A 49 -1.12 -12.82 6.79
N VAL A 50 -0.27 -13.25 5.86
CA VAL A 50 0.63 -14.40 6.03
C VAL A 50 1.95 -14.04 6.68
N ASP A 51 2.38 -12.77 6.58
CA ASP A 51 3.52 -12.25 7.31
C ASP A 51 3.28 -10.77 7.63
N ALA A 52 3.82 -10.34 8.78
CA ALA A 52 3.83 -8.96 9.20
C ALA A 52 5.16 -8.67 9.88
N LYS A 53 5.79 -7.56 9.52
CA LYS A 53 7.05 -7.10 10.12
C LYS A 53 6.98 -5.61 10.41
N PHE A 54 7.84 -5.14 11.31
CA PHE A 54 7.89 -3.72 11.64
C PHE A 54 9.31 -3.20 11.80
N LYS A 55 9.45 -1.90 11.58
CA LYS A 55 10.55 -1.08 12.09
C LYS A 55 9.96 0.05 12.93
N THR A 56 10.55 0.33 14.08
CA THR A 56 10.11 1.46 14.90
C THR A 56 11.28 2.15 15.52
N PHE A 57 11.18 3.47 15.63
CA PHE A 57 12.02 4.28 16.47
C PHE A 57 11.11 4.90 17.53
N GLY A 58 11.31 4.55 18.80
CA GLY A 58 10.47 5.07 19.86
C GLY A 58 10.80 4.49 21.22
N CYS A 59 9.97 4.85 22.19
CA CYS A 59 10.15 4.35 23.55
C CYS A 59 9.87 2.83 23.68
N GLY A 60 10.25 2.21 24.80
CA GLY A 60 10.06 0.77 24.99
C GLY A 60 8.60 0.29 24.85
N ALA A 61 7.63 1.15 25.18
CA ALA A 61 6.22 0.86 24.95
C ALA A 61 5.86 0.82 23.45
N ALA A 62 6.46 1.68 22.62
CA ALA A 62 6.27 1.67 21.17
C ALA A 62 6.84 0.41 20.54
N ILE A 63 8.02 -0.06 20.99
CA ILE A 63 8.59 -1.33 20.55
C ILE A 63 7.67 -2.50 20.94
N ALA A 64 7.17 -2.50 22.17
CA ALA A 64 6.29 -3.56 22.66
C ALA A 64 4.95 -3.61 21.91
N THR A 65 4.31 -2.46 21.67
CA THR A 65 3.04 -2.39 20.91
C THR A 65 3.24 -2.74 19.44
N SER A 66 4.34 -2.29 18.83
CA SER A 66 4.70 -2.66 17.45
C SER A 66 4.91 -4.17 17.30
N SER A 67 5.62 -4.78 18.27
CA SER A 67 5.79 -6.22 18.29
C SER A 67 4.45 -6.95 18.47
N MET A 68 3.63 -6.50 19.43
CA MET A 68 2.34 -7.15 19.70
C MET A 68 1.38 -7.07 18.52
N VAL A 69 1.26 -5.91 17.86
CA VAL A 69 0.32 -5.78 16.73
C VAL A 69 0.68 -6.72 15.59
N THR A 70 1.97 -6.92 15.29
CA THR A 70 2.39 -7.90 14.27
C THR A 70 2.01 -9.33 14.63
N GLU A 71 2.10 -9.71 15.90
CA GLU A 71 1.69 -11.04 16.38
C GLU A 71 0.17 -11.23 16.28
N LEU A 72 -0.60 -10.20 16.62
CA LEU A 72 -2.06 -10.26 16.57
C LEU A 72 -2.60 -10.40 15.15
N VAL A 73 -1.97 -9.75 14.15
CA VAL A 73 -2.49 -9.70 12.78
C VAL A 73 -2.08 -10.89 11.92
N LYS A 74 -0.94 -11.54 12.22
CA LYS A 74 -0.48 -12.71 11.45
C LYS A 74 -1.52 -13.84 11.54
N GLY A 75 -1.94 -14.34 10.38
CA GLY A 75 -2.96 -15.37 10.24
C GLY A 75 -4.41 -14.86 10.25
N LYS A 76 -4.63 -13.55 10.44
CA LYS A 76 -5.96 -12.95 10.35
C LYS A 76 -6.31 -12.53 8.94
N THR A 77 -7.61 -12.48 8.67
CA THR A 77 -8.12 -11.81 7.47
C THR A 77 -7.94 -10.29 7.55
N ILE A 78 -8.02 -9.61 6.41
CA ILE A 78 -7.93 -8.14 6.37
C ILE A 78 -9.02 -7.48 7.23
N ASP A 79 -10.25 -8.00 7.20
CA ASP A 79 -11.36 -7.46 7.98
C ASP A 79 -11.15 -7.63 9.50
N GLU A 80 -10.64 -8.78 9.92
CA GLU A 80 -10.28 -9.01 11.32
C GLU A 80 -9.11 -8.14 11.77
N ALA A 81 -8.14 -7.89 10.89
CA ALA A 81 -7.02 -7.00 11.18
C ALA A 81 -7.47 -5.54 11.30
N LEU A 82 -8.39 -5.08 10.45
CA LEU A 82 -9.00 -3.74 10.54
C LEU A 82 -9.77 -3.51 11.85
N ALA A 83 -10.32 -4.57 12.43
CA ALA A 83 -11.04 -4.50 13.70
C ALA A 83 -10.12 -4.40 14.93
N ILE A 84 -8.80 -4.59 14.77
CA ILE A 84 -7.86 -4.45 15.88
C ILE A 84 -7.74 -2.97 16.26
N SER A 85 -8.07 -2.67 17.51
CA SER A 85 -7.96 -1.34 18.10
C SER A 85 -6.74 -1.22 19.01
N ASN A 86 -6.36 0.01 19.35
CA ASN A 86 -5.33 0.31 20.32
C ASN A 86 -5.59 -0.36 21.69
N LYS A 87 -6.87 -0.44 22.10
CA LYS A 87 -7.28 -1.15 23.31
C LYS A 87 -6.98 -2.63 23.21
N ALA A 88 -7.30 -3.27 22.08
CA ALA A 88 -6.99 -4.68 21.87
C ALA A 88 -5.48 -4.95 21.93
N VAL A 89 -4.65 -4.06 21.36
CA VAL A 89 -3.17 -4.15 21.45
C VAL A 89 -2.70 -3.99 22.90
N ALA A 90 -3.24 -3.01 23.63
CA ALA A 90 -2.89 -2.78 25.03
C ALA A 90 -3.33 -3.94 25.93
N GLU A 91 -4.54 -4.47 25.72
CA GLU A 91 -5.09 -5.63 26.43
C GLU A 91 -4.28 -6.89 26.15
N ALA A 92 -3.87 -7.10 24.89
CA ALA A 92 -3.01 -8.21 24.52
C ALA A 92 -1.65 -8.15 25.23
N LEU A 93 -1.19 -6.96 25.63
CA LEU A 93 -0.01 -6.71 26.46
C LEU A 93 -0.28 -6.74 27.98
N ASP A 94 -1.44 -7.22 28.40
CA ASP A 94 -1.92 -7.22 29.79
C ASP A 94 -2.01 -5.80 30.39
N GLY A 95 -2.24 -4.81 29.53
CA GLY A 95 -2.42 -3.40 29.87
C GLY A 95 -1.19 -2.52 29.64
N LEU A 96 -1.45 -1.22 29.53
CA LEU A 96 -0.43 -0.17 29.46
C LEU A 96 -0.78 0.95 30.46
N PRO A 97 0.24 1.64 31.01
CA PRO A 97 0.01 2.87 31.78
C PRO A 97 -0.81 3.88 30.96
N PRO A 98 -1.75 4.63 31.57
CA PRO A 98 -2.58 5.59 30.84
C PRO A 98 -1.78 6.57 29.97
N ILE A 99 -0.64 7.06 30.49
CA ILE A 99 0.22 8.00 29.76
C ILE A 99 0.89 7.39 28.51
N LYS A 100 0.96 6.06 28.40
CA LYS A 100 1.58 5.32 27.29
C LYS A 100 0.57 4.69 26.32
N MET A 101 -0.72 4.94 26.52
CA MET A 101 -1.76 4.46 25.61
C MET A 101 -1.58 4.96 24.16
N HIS A 102 -0.95 6.13 23.95
CA HIS A 102 -0.65 6.63 22.60
C HIS A 102 0.28 5.70 21.80
N CYS A 103 1.14 4.91 22.45
CA CYS A 103 1.99 3.93 21.76
C CYS A 103 1.17 2.79 21.15
N SER A 104 0.04 2.43 21.77
CA SER A 104 -0.91 1.45 21.19
C SER A 104 -1.73 2.04 20.06
N ALA A 105 -2.02 3.36 20.11
CA ALA A 105 -2.68 4.07 19.02
C ALA A 105 -1.76 4.16 17.78
N LEU A 106 -0.46 4.46 17.98
CA LEU A 106 0.52 4.44 16.89
C LEU A 106 0.53 3.08 16.16
N ALA A 107 0.48 1.97 16.90
CA ALA A 107 0.46 0.62 16.32
C ALA A 107 -0.84 0.33 15.53
N GLU A 108 -2.00 0.76 16.04
CA GLU A 108 -3.28 0.67 15.33
C GLU A 108 -3.27 1.50 14.03
N GLU A 109 -2.79 2.75 14.10
CA GLU A 109 -2.70 3.66 12.97
C GLU A 109 -1.74 3.12 11.90
N ALA A 110 -0.60 2.55 12.30
CA ALA A 110 0.33 1.88 11.39
C ALA A 110 -0.33 0.71 10.65
N LEU A 111 -1.13 -0.10 11.37
CA LEU A 111 -1.86 -1.22 10.78
C LEU A 111 -2.90 -0.76 9.77
N LYS A 112 -3.73 0.22 10.12
CA LYS A 112 -4.73 0.78 9.22
C LYS A 112 -4.08 1.38 7.98
N SER A 113 -3.01 2.16 8.16
CA SER A 113 -2.23 2.73 7.06
C SER A 113 -1.66 1.65 6.13
N ALA A 114 -1.16 0.53 6.68
CA ALA A 114 -0.65 -0.59 5.87
C ALA A 114 -1.76 -1.29 5.07
N ILE A 115 -2.93 -1.48 5.67
CA ILE A 115 -4.09 -2.09 5.01
C ILE A 115 -4.67 -1.16 3.93
N ASP A 116 -4.75 0.15 4.19
CA ASP A 116 -5.17 1.14 3.20
C ASP A 116 -4.22 1.15 2.00
N ASN A 117 -2.91 1.09 2.24
CA ASN A 117 -1.91 0.95 1.18
C ASN A 117 -2.09 -0.34 0.38
N TYR A 118 -2.42 -1.46 1.05
CA TYR A 118 -2.74 -2.71 0.38
C TYR A 118 -3.93 -2.58 -0.57
N PHE A 119 -5.05 -2.00 -0.11
CA PHE A 119 -6.22 -1.80 -0.96
C PHE A 119 -5.94 -0.88 -2.15
N LYS A 120 -5.15 0.18 -1.96
CA LYS A 120 -4.71 1.08 -3.03
C LYS A 120 -3.94 0.33 -4.11
N LYS A 121 -2.91 -0.44 -3.73
CA LYS A 121 -2.12 -1.24 -4.67
C LYS A 121 -2.96 -2.28 -5.42
N GLN A 122 -3.94 -2.90 -4.74
CA GLN A 122 -4.87 -3.83 -5.39
C GLN A 122 -5.77 -3.12 -6.42
N GLY A 123 -6.23 -1.90 -6.11
CA GLY A 123 -6.98 -1.06 -7.03
C GLY A 123 -6.17 -0.68 -8.27
N GLU A 124 -4.93 -0.23 -8.07
CA GLU A 124 -3.99 0.11 -9.15
C GLU A 124 -3.70 -1.10 -10.04
N ALA A 125 -3.45 -2.28 -9.45
CA ALA A 125 -3.19 -3.51 -10.20
C ALA A 125 -4.39 -3.92 -11.08
N LYS A 126 -5.61 -3.87 -10.53
CA LYS A 126 -6.84 -4.13 -11.30
C LYS A 126 -7.07 -3.11 -12.40
N MET A 127 -6.80 -1.83 -12.13
CA MET A 127 -6.91 -0.78 -13.15
C MET A 127 -5.87 -0.99 -14.25
N ARG A 128 -4.62 -1.30 -13.90
CA ARG A 128 -3.54 -1.61 -14.84
C ARG A 128 -3.90 -2.76 -15.76
N GLU A 129 -4.46 -3.85 -15.23
CA GLU A 129 -4.89 -4.99 -16.04
C GLU A 129 -5.96 -4.58 -17.06
N ARG A 130 -6.98 -3.84 -16.63
CA ARG A 130 -8.05 -3.35 -17.51
C ARG A 130 -7.52 -2.38 -18.58
N VAL A 131 -6.60 -1.49 -18.21
CA VAL A 131 -5.95 -0.57 -19.16
C VAL A 131 -5.11 -1.36 -20.17
N GLU A 132 -4.35 -2.36 -19.74
CA GLU A 132 -3.54 -3.20 -20.61
C GLU A 132 -4.41 -3.97 -21.62
N GLN A 133 -5.56 -4.49 -21.17
CA GLN A 133 -6.56 -5.11 -22.05
C GLN A 133 -7.13 -4.12 -23.07
N ALA A 134 -7.44 -2.88 -22.66
CA ALA A 134 -7.90 -1.84 -23.57
C ALA A 134 -6.82 -1.48 -24.61
N LEU A 135 -5.57 -1.33 -24.18
CA LEU A 135 -4.43 -1.07 -25.07
C LEU A 135 -4.21 -2.22 -26.06
N ALA A 136 -4.33 -3.48 -25.62
CA ALA A 136 -4.19 -4.65 -26.48
C ALA A 136 -5.19 -4.67 -27.65
N LYS A 137 -6.39 -4.10 -27.48
CA LYS A 137 -7.37 -3.94 -28.57
C LYS A 137 -6.98 -2.87 -29.59
N ILE A 138 -6.24 -1.83 -29.15
CA ILE A 138 -5.88 -0.67 -29.98
C ILE A 138 -4.56 -0.91 -30.71
N ARG A 139 -3.63 -1.65 -30.11
CA ARG A 139 -2.30 -1.96 -30.66
C ARG A 139 -2.31 -2.43 -32.11
N PRO A 140 -3.19 -3.34 -32.57
CA PRO A 140 -3.22 -3.77 -33.97
C PRO A 140 -3.44 -2.63 -34.95
N SER A 141 -4.30 -1.66 -34.60
CA SER A 141 -4.53 -0.48 -35.44
C SER A 141 -3.33 0.45 -35.47
N LEU A 142 -2.66 0.65 -34.33
CA LEU A 142 -1.47 1.49 -34.27
C LEU A 142 -0.31 0.87 -35.04
N GLN A 143 -0.15 -0.46 -34.93
CA GLN A 143 0.91 -1.21 -35.61
C GLN A 143 0.73 -1.24 -37.12
N ALA A 144 -0.50 -1.15 -37.63
CA ALA A 144 -0.75 -0.99 -39.05
C ALA A 144 -0.17 0.32 -39.62
N ASP A 145 0.00 1.33 -38.78
CA ASP A 145 0.59 2.63 -39.10
C ASP A 145 2.04 2.76 -38.57
N ASP A 146 2.74 1.63 -38.39
CA ASP A 146 4.10 1.54 -37.81
C ASP A 146 4.25 2.18 -36.41
N GLY A 147 3.15 2.26 -35.67
CA GLY A 147 3.06 2.82 -34.32
C GLY A 147 2.82 1.79 -33.22
N ASN A 148 3.10 2.14 -31.97
CA ASN A 148 2.75 1.32 -30.82
C ASN A 148 2.61 2.14 -29.52
N VAL A 149 2.04 1.52 -28.49
CA VAL A 149 1.83 2.10 -27.16
C VAL A 149 2.13 1.08 -26.06
N GLU A 150 2.91 1.52 -25.08
CA GLU A 150 3.31 0.75 -23.91
C GLU A 150 2.76 1.41 -22.65
N LEU A 151 2.21 0.61 -21.73
CA LEU A 151 1.77 1.10 -20.43
C LEU A 151 2.97 1.23 -19.50
N VAL A 152 3.20 2.45 -19.01
CA VAL A 152 4.32 2.74 -18.10
C VAL A 152 3.85 2.65 -16.65
N GLU A 153 2.78 3.36 -16.31
CA GLU A 153 2.33 3.52 -14.93
C GLU A 153 0.83 3.82 -14.87
N VAL A 154 0.18 3.36 -13.80
CA VAL A 154 -1.18 3.77 -13.43
C VAL A 154 -1.11 4.37 -12.04
N MET A 155 -1.56 5.62 -11.91
CA MET A 155 -1.52 6.37 -10.66
C MET A 155 -2.88 6.30 -9.93
N GLU A 156 -2.84 6.39 -8.59
CA GLU A 156 -4.03 6.41 -7.72
C GLU A 156 -5.09 7.44 -8.13
N ASP A 157 -4.69 8.59 -8.68
CA ASP A 157 -5.60 9.67 -9.05
C ASP A 157 -6.37 9.41 -10.36
N GLY A 158 -6.14 8.26 -11.00
CA GLY A 158 -6.74 7.87 -12.28
C GLY A 158 -5.97 8.39 -13.49
N VAL A 159 -4.71 8.80 -13.33
CA VAL A 159 -3.80 9.13 -14.43
C VAL A 159 -3.09 7.89 -14.93
N VAL A 160 -3.15 7.66 -16.23
CA VAL A 160 -2.45 6.55 -16.91
C VAL A 160 -1.31 7.13 -17.73
N LYS A 161 -0.08 6.69 -17.47
CA LYS A 161 1.09 7.08 -18.27
C LYS A 161 1.39 6.00 -19.29
N VAL A 162 1.49 6.42 -20.54
CA VAL A 162 1.84 5.55 -21.66
C VAL A 162 3.07 6.09 -22.38
N LYS A 163 3.81 5.21 -23.03
CA LYS A 163 4.91 5.57 -23.92
C LYS A 163 4.52 5.23 -25.34
N LEU A 164 4.56 6.23 -26.22
CA LEU A 164 4.36 6.00 -27.65
C LEU A 164 5.68 5.58 -28.28
N THR A 165 5.64 4.55 -29.12
CA THR A 165 6.82 4.02 -29.83
C THR A 165 6.51 3.87 -31.32
N GLY A 166 7.56 3.74 -32.14
CA GLY A 166 7.44 3.70 -33.60
C GLY A 166 7.12 5.07 -34.21
N ALA A 167 6.38 5.08 -35.32
CA ALA A 167 5.94 6.28 -36.02
C ALA A 167 5.13 7.25 -35.13
N CYS A 168 4.49 6.73 -34.09
CA CYS A 168 3.74 7.52 -33.10
C CYS A 168 4.61 8.43 -32.23
N GLY A 169 5.89 8.13 -32.04
CA GLY A 169 6.78 8.89 -31.14
C GLY A 169 7.48 10.10 -31.78
N GLY A 170 7.38 10.29 -33.11
CA GLY A 170 8.18 11.26 -33.85
C GLY A 170 7.45 12.46 -34.46
N CYS A 171 6.11 12.46 -34.46
CA CYS A 171 5.31 13.52 -35.10
C CYS A 171 4.50 14.33 -34.06
N PRO A 172 4.79 15.64 -33.87
CA PRO A 172 4.11 16.49 -32.89
C PRO A 172 2.58 16.58 -33.08
N MET A 173 2.11 16.48 -34.32
CA MET A 173 0.67 16.48 -34.65
C MET A 173 0.01 15.13 -34.40
N ALA A 174 0.76 14.03 -34.56
CA ALA A 174 0.28 12.68 -34.27
C ALA A 174 0.13 12.48 -32.75
N GLN A 175 1.07 12.97 -31.95
CA GLN A 175 1.05 12.82 -30.49
C GLN A 175 -0.24 13.37 -29.85
N MET A 176 -0.70 14.56 -30.25
CA MET A 176 -1.95 15.13 -29.71
C MET A 176 -3.19 14.30 -30.09
N THR A 177 -3.28 13.85 -31.34
CA THR A 177 -4.43 13.10 -31.85
C THR A 177 -4.44 11.66 -31.31
N LEU A 178 -3.27 11.02 -31.23
CA LEU A 178 -3.10 9.68 -30.69
C LEU A 178 -3.35 9.67 -29.18
N LYS A 179 -2.86 10.66 -28.43
CA LYS A 179 -3.18 10.80 -27.00
C LYS A 179 -4.68 10.94 -26.77
N ALA A 180 -5.37 11.75 -27.58
CA ALA A 180 -6.82 11.90 -27.50
C ALA A 180 -7.56 10.60 -27.90
N GLY A 181 -7.10 9.91 -28.95
CA GLY A 181 -7.67 8.65 -29.43
C GLY A 181 -7.50 7.49 -28.46
N ILE A 182 -6.27 7.27 -27.99
CA ILE A 182 -5.92 6.28 -26.97
C ILE A 182 -6.66 6.59 -25.67
N GLY A 183 -6.68 7.86 -25.25
CA GLY A 183 -7.44 8.28 -24.08
C GLY A 183 -8.93 8.00 -24.18
N LYS A 184 -9.55 8.26 -25.35
CA LYS A 184 -10.96 7.95 -25.58
C LYS A 184 -11.22 6.45 -25.57
N ALA A 185 -10.37 5.67 -26.22
CA ALA A 185 -10.54 4.21 -26.30
C ALA A 185 -10.34 3.54 -24.93
N ILE A 186 -9.33 3.96 -24.15
CA ILE A 186 -9.15 3.48 -22.77
C ILE A 186 -10.37 3.82 -21.92
N LYS A 187 -10.89 5.06 -22.00
CA LYS A 187 -12.07 5.48 -21.22
C LYS A 187 -13.35 4.72 -21.56
N GLN A 188 -13.46 4.13 -22.75
CA GLN A 188 -14.60 3.29 -23.10
C GLN A 188 -14.62 1.98 -22.30
N ASP A 189 -13.46 1.38 -22.07
CA ASP A 189 -13.32 0.12 -21.32
C ASP A 189 -13.05 0.36 -19.82
N VAL A 190 -12.45 1.50 -19.48
CA VAL A 190 -11.99 1.87 -18.14
C VAL A 190 -12.46 3.30 -17.80
N PRO A 191 -13.74 3.50 -17.41
CA PRO A 191 -14.29 4.81 -17.10
C PRO A 191 -13.62 5.51 -15.91
N ASP A 192 -12.93 4.75 -15.04
CA ASP A 192 -12.23 5.27 -13.86
C ASP A 192 -10.97 6.07 -14.24
N VAL A 193 -10.48 5.95 -15.48
CA VAL A 193 -9.33 6.72 -15.97
C VAL A 193 -9.75 8.16 -16.22
N LYS A 194 -9.14 9.10 -15.47
CA LYS A 194 -9.40 10.54 -15.63
C LYS A 194 -8.71 11.12 -16.85
N ARG A 195 -7.44 10.76 -17.08
CA ARG A 195 -6.66 11.21 -18.25
C ARG A 195 -5.48 10.29 -18.53
N VAL A 196 -4.98 10.39 -19.76
CA VAL A 196 -3.81 9.66 -20.24
C VAL A 196 -2.70 10.67 -20.50
N GLU A 197 -1.49 10.38 -20.04
CA GLU A 197 -0.28 11.19 -20.21
C GLU A 197 0.76 10.39 -20.99
N GLU A 198 1.52 11.08 -21.84
CA GLU A 198 2.64 10.49 -22.57
C GLU A 198 3.93 10.81 -21.82
N VAL A 199 4.83 9.83 -21.68
CA VAL A 199 6.13 9.95 -21.02
C VAL A 199 7.29 9.39 -21.83
#